data_AF-A0A0K1L975-F1
#
_entry.id   AF-A0A0K1L975-F1
#
_cell.length_a   1.000
_cell.length_b   1.000
_cell.length_c   1.000
_cell.angle_alpha   90.00
_cell.angle_beta   90.00
_cell.angle_gamma   90.00
#
_symmetry.space_group_name_H-M   'P 1'
#
loop_
_entity.id
_entity.type
_entity.pdbx_description
1 polymer ?
#
loop_
_entity_poly.entity_id
_entity_poly.type
_entity_poly.pdbx_seq_one_letter_code
_entity_poly.pdbx_strand_id
1 'polypeptide(L)'
;GAFAIIAQSQILGCFPRVRVIHTSKKFHGQVYIPEINYALMILCVAVTAIFQTTEKIGNAYGIAVVFVMFITTLLVTLVMALIWKTSLLWIALFPIIFGGAELMYLSS
;
A
#
# COMPACT_ATOMS: atom_id res chain seq x y z
N GLY A 1 6.01 -8.40 6.11
CA GLY A 1 5.27 -7.39 5.33
C GLY A 1 4.68 -6.32 6.23
N ALA A 2 3.41 -6.48 6.65
CA ALA A 2 2.67 -5.48 7.44
C ALA A 2 3.40 -4.96 8.69
N PHE A 3 3.96 -5.86 9.51
CA PHE A 3 4.71 -5.47 10.72
C PHE A 3 5.97 -4.63 10.43
N ALA A 4 6.64 -4.87 9.29
CA ALA A 4 7.83 -4.11 8.89
C ALA A 4 7.46 -2.73 8.34
N ILE A 5 6.36 -2.62 7.57
CA ILE A 5 5.84 -1.34 7.05
C ILE A 5 5.36 -0.45 8.20
N ILE A 6 4.69 -1.04 9.20
CA ILE A 6 4.23 -0.31 10.39
C ILE A 6 5.42 0.15 11.23
N ALA A 7 6.45 -0.68 11.39
CA ALA A 7 7.69 -0.27 12.05
C ALA A 7 8.38 0.90 11.31
N GLN A 8 8.42 0.87 9.96
CA GLN A 8 8.94 1.99 9.16
C GLN A 8 8.08 3.27 9.27
N SER A 9 6.76 3.14 9.28
CA SER A 9 5.82 4.27 9.44
C SER A 9 5.91 4.93 10.81
N GLN A 10 6.21 4.16 11.87
CA GLN A 10 6.50 4.72 13.19
C GLN A 10 7.82 5.51 13.24
N ILE A 11 8.84 5.08 12.49
CA ILE A 11 10.10 5.83 12.35
C ILE A 11 9.88 7.14 11.58
N LEU A 12 8.93 7.17 10.64
CA LEU A 12 8.58 8.35 9.85
C LEU A 12 7.69 9.37 10.60
N GLY A 13 7.29 9.09 11.84
CA GLY A 13 6.52 10.02 12.68
C GLY A 13 5.04 10.15 12.33
N CYS A 14 4.52 9.35 11.40
CA CYS A 14 3.12 9.39 10.94
C CYS A 14 2.11 8.69 11.87
N PHE A 15 2.56 8.12 12.99
CA PHE A 15 1.68 7.42 13.95
C PHE A 15 1.96 7.85 15.40
N PRO A 16 0.95 8.31 16.15
CA PRO A 16 1.11 8.64 17.58
C PRO A 16 1.51 7.38 18.37
N ARG A 17 2.32 7.56 19.41
CA ARG A 17 2.96 6.49 20.22
C ARG A 17 1.93 5.47 20.75
N VAL A 18 1.74 4.37 20.01
CA VAL A 18 1.02 3.19 20.51
C VAL A 18 1.97 2.38 21.39
N ARG A 19 1.50 2.00 22.58
CA ARG A 19 2.28 1.37 23.66
C ARG A 19 2.79 -0.02 23.23
N VAL A 20 4.10 -0.12 22.98
CA VAL A 20 4.80 -1.38 22.67
C VAL A 20 4.89 -2.25 23.93
N ILE A 21 4.04 -3.27 24.04
CA ILE A 21 4.12 -4.26 25.13
C ILE A 21 5.17 -5.30 24.76
N HIS A 22 6.25 -5.36 25.54
CA HIS A 22 7.35 -6.31 25.36
C HIS A 22 6.94 -7.73 25.76
N THR A 23 6.45 -8.53 24.80
CA THR A 23 6.31 -9.98 24.98
C THR A 23 7.65 -10.66 24.70
N SER A 24 8.43 -10.83 25.77
CA SER A 24 9.55 -11.77 25.95
C SER A 24 11.01 -11.30 25.71
N LYS A 25 11.82 -11.47 26.77
CA LYS A 25 13.27 -11.22 26.91
C LYS A 25 14.20 -12.12 26.06
N LYS A 26 13.71 -12.89 25.07
CA LYS A 26 14.51 -13.98 24.45
C LYS A 26 14.68 -13.94 22.94
N PHE A 27 13.93 -13.12 22.19
CA PHE A 27 14.08 -13.04 20.72
C PHE A 27 13.95 -11.60 20.21
N HIS A 28 15.09 -11.00 19.83
CA HIS A 28 15.25 -9.62 19.32
C HIS A 28 14.67 -9.38 17.91
N GLY A 29 13.84 -10.29 17.37
CA GLY A 29 13.40 -10.28 15.96
C GLY A 29 11.89 -10.22 15.72
N GLN A 30 11.06 -10.23 16.76
CA GLN A 30 9.59 -10.19 16.61
C GLN A 30 9.00 -8.96 17.31
N VAL A 31 8.83 -7.88 16.54
CA VAL A 31 8.06 -6.70 16.95
C VAL A 31 6.57 -7.07 16.88
N TYR A 32 6.04 -7.62 17.97
CA TYR A 32 4.60 -7.85 18.12
C TYR A 32 3.96 -6.64 18.80
N ILE A 33 3.14 -5.89 18.05
CA ILE A 33 2.31 -4.81 18.59
C ILE A 33 0.89 -5.38 18.74
N PRO A 34 0.44 -5.75 19.95
CA PRO A 34 -0.84 -6.44 20.17
C PRO A 34 -2.06 -5.67 19.63
N GLU A 35 -2.04 -4.34 19.73
CA GLU A 35 -3.10 -3.46 19.19
C GLU A 35 -3.25 -3.60 17.67
N ILE A 36 -2.12 -3.66 16.94
CA ILE A 36 -2.11 -3.84 15.49
C ILE A 36 -2.63 -5.23 15.11
N ASN A 37 -2.31 -6.26 15.90
CA ASN A 37 -2.77 -7.62 15.64
C ASN A 37 -4.29 -7.76 15.83
N TYR A 38 -4.85 -7.13 16.88
CA TYR A 38 -6.30 -7.07 17.06
C TYR A 38 -6.99 -6.24 15.97
N ALA A 39 -6.40 -5.10 15.57
CA ALA A 39 -6.91 -4.31 14.45
C ALA A 39 -6.90 -5.11 13.13
N LEU A 40 -5.81 -5.83 12.84
CA LEU A 40 -5.70 -6.71 11.67
C LEU A 40 -6.73 -7.84 11.73
N MET A 41 -6.92 -8.46 12.89
CA MET A 41 -7.94 -9.50 13.09
C MET A 41 -9.34 -8.96 12.78
N ILE A 42 -9.71 -7.81 13.35
CA ILE A 42 -11.02 -7.18 13.12
C ILE A 42 -11.21 -6.82 11.64
N LEU A 43 -10.18 -6.24 11.01
CA LEU A 43 -10.24 -5.84 9.62
C LEU A 43 -10.38 -7.04 8.68
N CYS A 44 -9.66 -8.13 8.96
CA CYS A 44 -9.75 -9.37 8.21
C CYS A 44 -11.16 -9.97 8.30
N VAL A 45 -11.70 -10.10 9.53
CA VAL A 45 -13.07 -10.60 9.75
C VAL A 45 -14.10 -9.71 9.07
N ALA A 46 -13.96 -8.38 9.15
CA ALA A 46 -14.86 -7.44 8.49
C ALA A 46 -14.84 -7.59 6.96
N VAL A 47 -13.65 -7.66 6.35
CA VAL A 47 -13.52 -7.84 4.89
C VAL A 47 -14.14 -9.17 4.44
N THR A 48 -13.87 -10.26 5.16
CA THR A 48 -14.48 -11.56 4.85
C THR A 48 -16.00 -11.54 5.03
N ALA A 49 -16.52 -10.88 6.07
CA ALA A 49 -17.96 -10.77 6.31
C ALA A 49 -18.68 -9.89 5.27
N ILE A 50 -18.04 -8.83 4.76
CA ILE A 50 -18.63 -7.92 3.77
C ILE A 50 -18.66 -8.56 2.39
N PHE A 51 -17.56 -9.18 1.96
CA PHE A 51 -17.43 -9.64 0.59
C PHE A 51 -17.95 -11.06 0.38
N GLN A 52 -17.93 -11.91 1.42
CA GLN A 52 -18.46 -13.29 1.52
C GLN A 52 -18.02 -14.31 0.45
N THR A 53 -17.55 -13.86 -0.71
CA THR A 53 -17.20 -14.65 -1.89
C THR A 53 -15.79 -14.25 -2.32
N THR A 54 -14.93 -15.25 -2.55
CA THR A 54 -13.52 -15.06 -2.94
C THR A 54 -13.38 -14.23 -4.21
N GLU A 55 -14.31 -14.35 -5.16
CA GLU A 55 -14.31 -13.57 -6.41
C GLU A 55 -14.44 -12.06 -6.16
N LYS A 56 -15.32 -11.64 -5.24
CA LYS A 56 -15.53 -10.22 -4.94
C LYS A 56 -14.34 -9.63 -4.17
N ILE A 57 -13.72 -10.42 -3.29
CA ILE A 57 -12.49 -10.01 -2.58
C ILE A 57 -11.34 -9.85 -3.58
N GLY A 58 -11.19 -10.79 -4.51
CA GLY A 58 -10.17 -10.74 -5.55
C GLY A 58 -10.30 -9.51 -6.45
N ASN A 59 -11.53 -9.19 -6.88
CA ASN A 59 -11.77 -8.00 -7.69
C ASN A 59 -11.49 -6.70 -6.92
N ALA A 60 -11.99 -6.58 -5.68
CA ALA A 60 -11.74 -5.40 -4.84
C ALA A 60 -10.24 -5.19 -4.57
N TYR A 61 -9.50 -6.28 -4.32
CA TYR A 61 -8.05 -6.23 -4.20
C TYR A 61 -7.39 -5.78 -5.51
N GLY A 62 -7.82 -6.31 -6.66
CA GLY A 62 -7.35 -5.90 -7.97
C GLY A 62 -7.51 -4.39 -8.21
N ILE A 63 -8.70 -3.86 -7.96
CA ILE A 63 -8.99 -2.42 -8.08
C ILE A 63 -8.11 -1.60 -7.14
N ALA A 64 -7.94 -2.02 -5.87
CA ALA A 64 -7.09 -1.32 -4.91
C ALA A 64 -5.62 -1.29 -5.35
N VAL A 65 -5.11 -2.39 -5.91
CA VAL A 65 -3.73 -2.47 -6.44
C VAL A 65 -3.55 -1.56 -7.66
N VAL A 66 -4.50 -1.58 -8.59
CA VAL A 66 -4.47 -0.69 -9.77
C VAL A 66 -4.48 0.78 -9.33
N PHE A 67 -5.26 1.13 -8.30
CA PHE A 67 -5.32 2.49 -7.79
C PHE A 67 -3.99 2.97 -7.17
N VAL A 68 -3.31 2.13 -6.39
CA VAL A 68 -2.00 2.51 -5.83
C VAL A 68 -0.92 2.60 -6.91
N MET A 69 -0.99 1.75 -7.93
CA MET A 69 -0.10 1.84 -9.09
C MET A 69 -0.33 3.16 -9.83
N PHE A 70 -1.59 3.54 -10.06
CA PHE A 70 -1.95 4.79 -10.72
C PHE A 70 -1.40 6.03 -9.98
N ILE A 71 -1.56 6.08 -8.66
CA ILE A 71 -0.98 7.17 -7.85
C ILE A 71 0.55 7.20 -7.99
N THR A 72 1.19 6.03 -7.97
CA THR A 72 2.65 5.93 -8.12
C THR A 72 3.10 6.41 -9.50
N THR A 73 2.39 6.03 -10.56
CA THR A 73 2.63 6.47 -11.94
C THR A 73 2.53 7.99 -12.06
N LEU A 74 1.50 8.62 -11.46
CA LEU A 74 1.37 10.07 -11.41
C LEU A 74 2.54 10.74 -10.66
N LEU A 75 2.91 10.19 -9.51
CA LEU A 75 3.97 10.74 -8.67
C LEU A 75 5.34 10.64 -9.35
N VAL A 76 5.64 9.52 -10.00
CA VAL A 76 6.86 9.33 -10.79
C VAL A 76 6.90 10.27 -11.99
N THR A 77 5.76 10.47 -12.67
CA THR A 77 5.65 11.44 -13.77
C THR A 77 5.95 12.86 -13.30
N LEU A 78 5.41 13.25 -12.14
CA LEU A 78 5.67 14.55 -11.52
C LEU A 78 7.15 14.71 -11.12
N VAL A 79 7.75 13.66 -10.55
CA VAL A 79 9.19 13.65 -10.20
C VAL A 79 10.06 13.81 -11.44
N MET A 80 9.76 13.11 -12.54
CA MET A 80 10.49 13.25 -13.80
C MET A 80 10.39 14.67 -14.37
N ALA A 81 9.22 15.29 -14.28
CA ALA A 81 9.00 16.66 -14.76
C ALA A 81 9.72 17.72 -13.90
N LEU A 82 9.66 17.60 -12.57
CA LEU A 82 10.18 18.63 -11.66
C LEU A 82 11.67 18.48 -11.36
N ILE A 83 12.17 17.25 -11.20
CA ILE A 83 13.54 16.99 -10.71
C ILE A 83 14.49 16.69 -11.87
N TRP A 84 14.09 15.84 -12.82
CA TRP A 84 15.00 15.37 -13.87
C TRP A 84 15.09 16.28 -15.09
N LYS A 85 14.15 17.22 -15.30
CA LYS A 85 14.11 18.09 -16.49
C LYS A 85 14.36 17.32 -17.80
N THR A 86 13.86 16.08 -17.88
CA THR A 86 14.00 15.23 -19.05
C THR A 86 13.15 15.79 -20.21
N SER A 87 13.45 15.41 -21.44
CA SER A 87 12.70 15.92 -22.60
C SER A 87 11.21 15.56 -22.52
N LEU A 88 10.36 16.50 -22.96
CA LEU A 88 8.89 16.44 -22.85
C LEU A 88 8.30 15.11 -23.38
N LEU A 89 8.95 14.51 -24.38
CA LEU A 89 8.54 13.23 -24.97
C LEU A 89 8.62 12.06 -23.98
N TRP A 90 9.68 11.95 -23.17
CA TRP A 90 9.81 10.87 -22.20
C TRP A 90 8.82 11.02 -21.03
N ILE A 91 8.55 12.27 -20.64
CA ILE A 91 7.56 12.61 -19.61
C ILE A 91 6.14 12.26 -20.08
N ALA A 92 5.83 12.39 -21.37
CA ALA A 92 4.53 12.03 -21.92
C ALA A 92 4.40 10.51 -22.19
N LEU A 93 5.46 9.86 -22.67
CA LEU A 93 5.42 8.45 -23.06
C LEU A 93 5.23 7.51 -21.87
N PHE A 94 5.86 7.80 -20.72
CA PHE A 94 5.74 7.01 -19.51
C PHE A 94 4.30 6.88 -18.95
N PRO A 95 3.57 7.97 -18.66
CA PRO A 95 2.19 7.90 -18.17
C PRO A 95 1.22 7.36 -19.22
N ILE A 96 1.51 7.50 -20.52
CA ILE A 96 0.66 6.90 -21.57
C ILE A 96 0.74 5.37 -21.54
N ILE A 97 1.94 4.81 -21.39
CA ILE A 97 2.13 3.35 -21.36
C ILE A 97 1.61 2.77 -20.04
N PHE A 98 2.05 3.33 -18.90
CA PHE A 98 1.68 2.81 -17.58
C PHE A 98 0.24 3.13 -17.22
N GLY A 99 -0.21 4.37 -17.45
CA GLY A 99 -1.60 4.78 -17.24
C GLY A 99 -2.57 4.06 -18.18
N GLY A 100 -2.16 3.79 -19.43
CA GLY A 100 -2.96 3.00 -20.37
C GLY A 100 -3.17 1.56 -19.89
N ALA A 101 -2.13 0.91 -19.38
CA ALA A 101 -2.25 -0.42 -18.78
C ALA A 101 -3.17 -0.41 -17.56
N GLU A 102 -3.04 0.59 -16.67
CA GLU A 102 -3.88 0.74 -15.48
C GLU A 102 -5.36 0.97 -15.84
N LEU A 103 -5.65 1.80 -16.85
CA LEU A 103 -7.01 2.03 -17.37
C LEU A 103 -7.63 0.78 -17.99
N MET A 104 -6.84 -0.04 -18.69
CA MET A 104 -7.32 -1.30 -19.27
C MET A 104 -7.71 -2.30 -18.18
N TYR A 105 -6.94 -2.34 -17.09
CA TYR A 105 -7.26 -3.16 -15.91
C TYR A 105 -8.46 -2.63 -15.10
N LEU A 106 -8.68 -1.30 -15.08
CA LEU A 106 -9.86 -0.71 -14.44
C LEU A 106 -11.15 -0.92 -15.27
N SER A 107 -11.01 -1.08 -16.58
CA SER A 107 -12.13 -1.32 -17.49
C SER A 107 -12.60 -2.77 -17.54
N SER A 108 -11.83 -3.72 -16.99
CA SER A 108 -12.13 -5.17 -16.99
C SER A 108 -12.69 -5.60 -15.64
#